data_AF-A0A496B0E6-F1
#
_entry.id   AF-A0A496B0E6-F1
#
_cell.length_a   1.000
_cell.length_b   1.000
_cell.length_c   1.000
_cell.angle_alpha   90.00
_cell.angle_beta   90.00
_cell.angle_gamma   90.00
#
_symmetry.space_group_name_H-M   'P 1'
#
loop_
_entity.id
_entity.type
_entity.pdbx_description
1 polymer ?
#
loop_
_entity_poly.entity_id
_entity_poly.type
_entity_poly.pdbx_seq_one_letter_code
_entity_poly.pdbx_strand_id
1 'polypeptide(L)'
;MKAILTVAIVLSILLTSAYADTPIKRSNEDFTTKQNEKNIGLCTQNLVAIGKALQTYRKEHGELPLWLSDLHGKYLADENNLLCPADENGGKPSYARRTDPELPVSYDYAQFDAGYQELTAEKQYIYGDVIPIVRCGHHANEDFTCLNLSFSANIYRSTAIWAIYEPEAMYGGLEKAIATLEVKLQNAPDDKRIFELYPALVRLYIETEQEQKVDVLVNNFKSVMDSEHIKDNFTLGDMLEMVDRDQEALQVYEGLEKQGSNNRYIFQKLAQVHEKLGNVEIAKVYHIKFDPV
;
A
#
# COMPACT_ATOMS: atom_id res chain seq x y z
N MET A 1 -74.43 10.29 25.98
CA MET A 1 -75.42 10.47 24.89
C MET A 1 -74.63 10.73 23.62
N LYS A 2 -74.61 9.76 22.69
CA LYS A 2 -75.25 9.82 21.35
C LYS A 2 -74.72 11.03 20.53
N ALA A 3 -74.20 10.92 19.32
CA ALA A 3 -74.03 9.85 18.34
C ALA A 3 -73.18 10.47 17.18
N ILE A 4 -72.50 9.72 16.30
CA ILE A 4 -72.94 9.31 14.93
C ILE A 4 -71.63 8.86 14.25
N LEU A 5 -71.48 7.58 13.85
CA LEU A 5 -71.64 7.04 12.47
C LEU A 5 -70.70 7.73 11.45
N THR A 6 -69.85 7.06 10.67
CA THR A 6 -70.16 6.15 9.53
C THR A 6 -68.83 5.53 9.06
N VAL A 7 -68.60 4.21 9.15
CA VAL A 7 -68.66 3.18 8.07
C VAL A 7 -67.99 3.55 6.73
N ALA A 8 -66.91 2.85 6.37
CA ALA A 8 -66.74 2.23 5.04
C ALA A 8 -65.65 1.15 5.08
N ILE A 9 -66.01 -0.03 4.61
CA ILE A 9 -65.26 -1.29 4.50
C ILE A 9 -64.64 -1.36 3.10
N VAL A 10 -63.39 -1.80 2.93
CA VAL A 10 -63.01 -2.65 1.78
C VAL A 10 -61.95 -3.69 2.20
N LEU A 11 -62.30 -4.92 1.89
CA LEU A 11 -61.64 -6.21 2.04
C LEU A 11 -60.46 -6.33 1.04
N SER A 12 -59.33 -6.91 1.44
CA SER A 12 -58.34 -7.44 0.48
C SER A 12 -57.71 -8.72 1.02
N ILE A 13 -57.85 -9.75 0.19
CA ILE A 13 -57.55 -11.16 0.42
C ILE A 13 -56.05 -11.38 0.25
N LEU A 14 -55.39 -11.95 1.25
CA LEU A 14 -54.00 -12.43 1.16
C LEU A 14 -53.99 -13.84 0.57
N LEU A 15 -53.49 -13.97 -0.66
CA LEU A 15 -53.04 -15.23 -1.24
C LEU A 15 -51.58 -15.45 -0.84
N THR A 16 -51.33 -16.43 0.01
CA THR A 16 -49.98 -16.92 0.33
C THR A 16 -49.50 -17.86 -0.78
N SER A 17 -48.58 -17.41 -1.63
CA SER A 17 -47.76 -18.30 -2.44
C SER A 17 -46.50 -18.67 -1.65
N ALA A 18 -46.37 -19.96 -1.36
CA ALA A 18 -45.13 -20.55 -0.88
C ALA A 18 -44.11 -20.52 -2.03
N TYR A 19 -43.07 -19.71 -1.92
CA TYR A 19 -41.86 -19.88 -2.72
C TYR A 19 -40.92 -20.82 -1.95
N ALA A 20 -40.58 -21.92 -2.59
CA ALA A 20 -39.55 -22.83 -2.14
C ALA A 20 -38.18 -22.13 -2.23
N ASP A 21 -37.45 -22.10 -1.12
CA ASP A 21 -36.03 -21.78 -1.10
C ASP A 21 -35.24 -22.87 -1.81
N THR A 22 -34.69 -22.55 -2.97
CA THR A 22 -33.53 -23.26 -3.52
C THR A 22 -32.31 -22.34 -3.46
N PRO A 23 -31.36 -22.57 -2.53
CA PRO A 23 -30.07 -21.92 -2.60
C PRO A 23 -29.15 -22.78 -3.48
N ILE A 24 -29.06 -22.45 -4.77
CA ILE A 24 -27.99 -22.99 -5.63
C ILE A 24 -27.24 -21.82 -6.26
N LYS A 25 -26.22 -21.35 -5.53
CA LYS A 25 -25.07 -20.61 -6.08
C LYS A 25 -23.90 -20.70 -5.08
N ARG A 26 -23.28 -21.89 -4.98
CA ARG A 26 -22.08 -22.14 -4.14
C ARG A 26 -20.93 -22.87 -4.87
N SER A 27 -21.06 -23.14 -6.17
CA SER A 27 -20.07 -23.97 -6.89
C SER A 27 -18.95 -23.19 -7.59
N ASN A 28 -19.21 -21.96 -8.04
CA ASN A 28 -18.22 -21.22 -8.84
C ASN A 28 -17.26 -20.39 -7.97
N GLU A 29 -17.74 -19.76 -6.90
CA GLU A 29 -16.89 -18.96 -5.99
C GLU A 29 -15.90 -19.82 -5.18
N ASP A 30 -16.31 -21.02 -4.75
CA ASP A 30 -15.43 -21.96 -4.04
C ASP A 30 -14.33 -22.52 -4.97
N PHE A 31 -14.65 -22.73 -6.25
CA PHE A 31 -13.67 -23.20 -7.23
C PHE A 31 -12.64 -22.12 -7.61
N THR A 32 -13.09 -20.87 -7.83
CA THR A 32 -12.18 -19.75 -8.14
C THR A 32 -11.26 -19.44 -6.98
N THR A 33 -11.75 -19.53 -5.74
CA THR A 33 -10.94 -19.33 -4.53
C THR A 33 -9.87 -20.42 -4.37
N LYS A 34 -10.25 -21.69 -4.55
CA LYS A 34 -9.30 -22.83 -4.47
C LYS A 34 -8.22 -22.76 -5.56
N GLN A 35 -8.59 -22.39 -6.78
CA GLN A 35 -7.62 -22.25 -7.87
C GLN A 35 -6.68 -21.06 -7.62
N ASN A 36 -7.19 -19.95 -7.09
CA ASN A 36 -6.36 -18.80 -6.72
C ASN A 36 -5.33 -19.17 -5.65
N GLU A 37 -5.74 -19.83 -4.56
CA GLU A 37 -4.81 -20.28 -3.51
C GLU A 37 -3.76 -21.26 -4.04
N LYS A 38 -4.15 -22.17 -4.93
CA LYS A 38 -3.20 -23.05 -5.62
C LYS A 38 -2.19 -22.25 -6.45
N ASN A 39 -2.65 -21.25 -7.21
CA ASN A 39 -1.79 -20.40 -8.02
C ASN A 39 -0.83 -19.58 -7.13
N ILE A 40 -1.29 -19.05 -6.00
CA ILE A 40 -0.46 -18.35 -5.00
C ILE A 40 0.63 -19.29 -4.46
N GLY A 41 0.27 -20.54 -4.11
CA GLY A 41 1.22 -21.54 -3.63
C GLY A 41 2.31 -21.87 -4.65
N LEU A 42 1.94 -22.05 -5.92
CA LEU A 42 2.89 -22.29 -7.02
C LEU A 42 3.75 -21.05 -7.31
N CYS A 43 3.16 -19.86 -7.34
CA CYS A 43 3.88 -18.59 -7.50
C CYS A 43 4.90 -18.38 -6.37
N THR A 44 4.53 -18.71 -5.13
CA THR A 44 5.44 -18.68 -3.98
C THR A 44 6.63 -19.61 -4.19
N GLN A 45 6.42 -20.83 -4.69
CA GLN A 45 7.52 -21.76 -5.00
C GLN A 45 8.44 -21.21 -6.11
N ASN A 46 7.88 -20.56 -7.13
CA ASN A 46 8.63 -19.88 -8.16
C ASN A 46 9.51 -18.75 -7.59
N LEU A 47 8.95 -17.90 -6.72
CA LEU A 47 9.71 -16.84 -6.04
C LEU A 47 10.81 -17.40 -5.14
N VAL A 48 10.60 -18.54 -4.45
CA VAL A 48 11.67 -19.21 -3.69
C VAL A 48 12.81 -19.66 -4.61
N ALA A 49 12.49 -20.22 -5.76
CA ALA A 49 13.50 -20.65 -6.74
C ALA A 49 14.28 -19.45 -7.29
N ILE A 50 13.57 -18.38 -7.68
CA ILE A 50 14.17 -17.12 -8.14
C ILE A 50 15.08 -16.51 -7.05
N GLY A 51 14.64 -16.46 -5.80
CA GLY A 51 15.44 -15.92 -4.69
C GLY A 51 16.76 -16.68 -4.49
N LYS A 52 16.73 -18.01 -4.53
CA LYS A 52 17.94 -18.84 -4.47
C LYS A 52 18.88 -18.59 -5.66
N ALA A 53 18.31 -18.44 -6.86
CA ALA A 53 19.07 -18.15 -8.07
C ALA A 53 19.74 -16.77 -7.99
N LEU A 54 19.02 -15.72 -7.57
CA LEU A 54 19.55 -14.37 -7.36
C LEU A 54 20.67 -14.34 -6.31
N GLN A 55 20.50 -15.03 -5.18
CA GLN A 55 21.54 -15.13 -4.15
C GLN A 55 22.81 -15.81 -4.67
N THR A 56 22.65 -16.90 -5.42
CA THR A 56 23.77 -17.64 -6.03
C THR A 56 24.48 -16.78 -7.06
N TYR A 57 23.73 -16.14 -7.96
CA TYR A 57 24.26 -15.20 -8.95
C TYR A 57 25.06 -14.08 -8.26
N ARG A 58 24.46 -13.40 -7.28
CA ARG A 58 25.13 -12.32 -6.53
C ARG A 58 26.40 -12.76 -5.83
N LYS A 59 26.42 -13.98 -5.28
CA LYS A 59 27.62 -14.54 -4.65
C LYS A 59 28.75 -14.78 -5.65
N GLU A 60 28.44 -15.16 -6.89
CA GLU A 60 29.44 -15.47 -7.91
C GLU A 60 29.91 -14.22 -8.70
N HIS A 61 29.02 -13.25 -8.92
CA HIS A 61 29.29 -12.07 -9.75
C HIS A 61 29.50 -10.78 -8.96
N GLY A 62 29.13 -10.75 -7.67
CA GLY A 62 29.19 -9.56 -6.82
C GLY A 62 28.01 -8.59 -7.00
N GLU A 63 27.24 -8.76 -8.07
CA GLU A 63 26.08 -7.95 -8.41
C GLU A 63 24.86 -8.82 -8.77
N LEU A 64 23.70 -8.18 -8.89
CA LEU A 64 22.47 -8.86 -9.34
C LEU A 64 22.39 -8.82 -10.87
N PRO A 65 21.74 -9.80 -11.51
CA PRO A 65 21.60 -9.77 -12.96
C PRO A 65 20.79 -8.56 -13.40
N LEU A 66 21.00 -8.12 -14.64
CA LEU A 66 20.23 -7.04 -15.25
C LEU A 66 18.79 -7.50 -15.52
N TRP A 67 18.63 -8.76 -15.94
CA TRP A 67 17.35 -9.38 -16.25
C TRP A 67 17.08 -10.61 -15.39
N LEU A 68 15.81 -10.95 -15.15
CA LEU A 68 15.50 -12.20 -14.45
C LEU A 68 15.78 -13.42 -15.34
N SER A 69 15.66 -13.29 -16.66
CA SER A 69 16.00 -14.33 -17.62
C SER A 69 17.48 -14.72 -17.60
N ASP A 70 18.40 -13.82 -17.21
CA ASP A 70 19.83 -14.11 -17.05
C ASP A 70 20.11 -15.23 -16.01
N LEU A 71 19.13 -15.53 -15.14
CA LEU A 71 19.22 -16.62 -14.18
C LEU A 71 19.01 -17.99 -14.84
N HIS A 72 18.31 -18.04 -15.98
CA HIS A 72 17.91 -19.27 -16.64
C HIS A 72 19.12 -20.09 -17.15
N GLY A 73 18.96 -21.40 -17.19
CA GLY A 73 19.97 -22.36 -17.63
C GLY A 73 20.97 -22.75 -16.54
N LYS A 74 21.66 -21.77 -15.92
CA LYS A 74 22.67 -22.07 -14.89
C LYS A 74 22.11 -22.05 -13.46
N TYR A 75 21.33 -21.03 -13.10
CA TYR A 75 20.87 -20.83 -11.72
C TYR A 75 19.40 -21.21 -11.53
N LEU A 76 18.62 -21.14 -12.61
CA LEU A 76 17.21 -21.51 -12.68
C LEU A 76 17.00 -22.45 -13.87
N ALA A 77 16.75 -23.73 -13.59
CA ALA A 77 16.73 -24.77 -14.63
C ALA A 77 15.44 -24.80 -15.46
N ASP A 78 14.31 -24.40 -14.88
CA ASP A 78 13.00 -24.42 -15.53
C ASP A 78 12.54 -22.97 -15.79
N GLU A 79 12.38 -22.61 -17.06
CA GLU A 79 11.90 -21.29 -17.49
C GLU A 79 10.49 -20.99 -16.95
N ASN A 80 9.68 -22.00 -16.62
CA ASN A 80 8.36 -21.79 -16.03
C ASN A 80 8.42 -21.15 -14.64
N ASN A 81 9.58 -21.16 -13.98
CA ASN A 81 9.76 -20.40 -12.75
C ASN A 81 9.70 -18.88 -12.97
N LEU A 82 9.95 -18.38 -14.20
CA LEU A 82 9.85 -16.96 -14.56
C LEU A 82 8.40 -16.53 -14.88
N LEU A 83 7.47 -17.48 -14.91
CA LEU A 83 6.06 -17.24 -15.18
C LEU A 83 5.23 -17.39 -13.91
N CYS A 84 4.28 -16.49 -13.72
CA CYS A 84 3.29 -16.61 -12.68
C CYS A 84 2.16 -17.54 -13.18
N PRO A 85 1.73 -18.56 -12.40
CA PRO A 85 0.62 -19.44 -12.77
C PRO A 85 -0.74 -18.74 -12.96
N ALA A 86 -0.87 -17.50 -12.48
CA ALA A 86 -2.06 -16.66 -12.66
C ALA A 86 -1.88 -15.60 -13.77
N ASP A 87 -0.74 -15.58 -14.46
CA ASP A 87 -0.51 -14.64 -15.56
C ASP A 87 -1.16 -15.16 -16.86
N GLU A 88 -2.32 -14.59 -17.19
CA GLU A 88 -3.06 -14.91 -18.42
C GLU A 88 -2.32 -14.47 -19.70
N ASN A 89 -1.35 -13.56 -19.59
CA ASN A 89 -0.59 -13.04 -20.72
C ASN A 89 0.73 -13.79 -20.94
N GLY A 90 1.09 -14.71 -20.05
CA GLY A 90 2.28 -15.57 -20.19
C GLY A 90 3.58 -14.77 -20.24
N GLY A 91 3.76 -13.81 -19.34
CA GLY A 91 4.97 -13.00 -19.20
C GLY A 91 5.11 -11.86 -20.21
N LYS A 92 4.03 -11.53 -20.93
CA LYS A 92 4.02 -10.40 -21.87
C LYS A 92 3.63 -9.12 -21.13
N PRO A 93 4.51 -8.11 -21.04
CA PRO A 93 4.18 -6.88 -20.35
C PRO A 93 3.13 -6.09 -21.13
N SER A 94 2.27 -5.36 -20.40
CA SER A 94 1.33 -4.43 -21.02
C SER A 94 2.02 -3.23 -21.71
N TYR A 95 3.30 -2.99 -21.41
CA TYR A 95 4.10 -1.92 -21.99
C TYR A 95 5.45 -2.44 -22.51
N ALA A 96 5.70 -2.25 -23.81
CA ALA A 96 6.87 -2.81 -24.51
C ALA A 96 8.25 -2.34 -24.01
N ARG A 97 8.33 -1.24 -23.23
CA ARG A 97 9.60 -0.73 -22.68
C ARG A 97 10.12 -1.50 -21.48
N ARG A 98 9.37 -2.50 -20.98
CA ARG A 98 9.75 -3.34 -19.83
C ARG A 98 9.78 -4.83 -20.17
N THR A 99 10.00 -5.15 -21.44
CA THR A 99 10.05 -6.53 -21.90
C THR A 99 11.47 -7.06 -21.75
N ASP A 100 11.61 -8.12 -20.96
CA ASP A 100 12.82 -8.93 -20.95
C ASP A 100 13.12 -9.44 -22.38
N PRO A 101 14.34 -9.21 -22.90
CA PRO A 101 14.64 -9.44 -24.31
C PRO A 101 14.78 -10.92 -24.66
N GLU A 102 15.03 -11.79 -23.68
CA GLU A 102 15.35 -13.20 -23.93
C GLU A 102 14.18 -14.13 -23.65
N LEU A 103 13.51 -13.97 -22.51
CA LEU A 103 12.42 -14.86 -22.08
C LEU A 103 11.22 -14.06 -21.56
N PRO A 104 9.99 -14.56 -21.70
CA PRO A 104 8.83 -13.95 -21.06
C PRO A 104 8.94 -14.02 -19.53
N VAL A 105 8.60 -12.93 -18.85
CA VAL A 105 8.72 -12.81 -17.38
C VAL A 105 7.45 -12.16 -16.83
N SER A 106 6.80 -12.84 -15.88
CA SER A 106 5.55 -12.36 -15.25
C SER A 106 5.78 -11.42 -14.06
N TYR A 107 7.03 -11.22 -13.65
CA TYR A 107 7.38 -10.50 -12.43
C TYR A 107 7.99 -9.14 -12.72
N ASP A 108 7.62 -8.14 -11.92
CA ASP A 108 8.31 -6.87 -11.89
C ASP A 108 9.64 -7.04 -11.15
N TYR A 109 10.73 -6.61 -11.76
CA TYR A 109 12.08 -6.74 -11.22
C TYR A 109 12.75 -5.38 -11.02
N ALA A 110 13.18 -5.12 -9.78
CA ALA A 110 13.68 -3.82 -9.34
C ALA A 110 14.94 -3.33 -10.08
N GLN A 111 15.78 -4.24 -10.58
CA GLN A 111 17.09 -3.86 -11.13
C GLN A 111 17.06 -3.41 -12.59
N PHE A 112 15.94 -3.56 -13.28
CA PHE A 112 15.86 -3.29 -14.71
C PHE A 112 15.92 -1.78 -15.07
N ASP A 113 15.42 -0.90 -14.20
CA ASP A 113 15.29 0.54 -14.50
C ASP A 113 16.25 1.35 -13.62
N ALA A 114 17.15 2.13 -14.23
CA ALA A 114 18.13 2.94 -13.51
C ALA A 114 17.49 3.92 -12.50
N GLY A 115 16.32 4.49 -12.82
CA GLY A 115 15.57 5.30 -11.87
C GLY A 115 15.01 4.46 -10.72
N TYR A 116 14.67 3.20 -10.98
CA TYR A 116 14.25 2.25 -9.95
C TYR A 116 15.44 1.77 -9.11
N GLN A 117 16.66 1.70 -9.65
CA GLN A 117 17.87 1.36 -8.88
C GLN A 117 18.19 2.42 -7.82
N GLU A 118 18.13 3.71 -8.18
CA GLU A 118 18.35 4.81 -7.22
C GLU A 118 17.28 4.80 -6.12
N LEU A 119 16.00 4.65 -6.50
CA LEU A 119 14.90 4.50 -5.56
C LEU A 119 15.09 3.25 -4.68
N THR A 120 15.56 2.14 -5.25
CA THR A 120 15.82 0.90 -4.50
C THR A 120 16.95 1.10 -3.49
N ALA A 121 18.04 1.78 -3.86
CA ALA A 121 19.14 2.08 -2.96
C ALA A 121 18.70 2.99 -1.80
N GLU A 122 17.90 4.02 -2.08
CA GLU A 122 17.30 4.86 -1.04
C GLU A 122 16.40 4.04 -0.12
N LYS A 123 15.54 3.18 -0.66
CA LYS A 123 14.65 2.33 0.14
C LYS A 123 15.40 1.26 0.94
N GLN A 124 16.49 0.71 0.41
CA GLN A 124 17.37 -0.18 1.17
C GLN A 124 18.07 0.58 2.30
N TYR A 125 18.44 1.83 2.09
CA TYR A 125 18.97 2.65 3.17
C TYR A 125 17.93 2.83 4.29
N ILE A 126 16.66 3.05 3.95
CA ILE A 126 15.58 3.30 4.91
C ILE A 126 15.16 2.00 5.63
N TYR A 127 14.85 0.94 4.89
CA TYR A 127 14.23 -0.29 5.42
C TYR A 127 15.18 -1.50 5.47
N GLY A 128 16.36 -1.42 4.85
CA GLY A 128 17.26 -2.57 4.71
C GLY A 128 16.81 -3.57 3.64
N ASP A 129 17.28 -4.81 3.77
CA ASP A 129 17.08 -5.88 2.78
C ASP A 129 15.68 -6.52 2.83
N VAL A 130 14.74 -5.95 3.58
CA VAL A 130 13.34 -6.44 3.63
C VAL A 130 12.49 -5.91 2.47
N ILE A 131 12.98 -4.90 1.74
CA ILE A 131 12.26 -4.34 0.59
C ILE A 131 12.16 -5.35 -0.55
N PRO A 132 11.14 -5.24 -1.43
CA PRO A 132 10.95 -6.19 -2.53
C PRO A 132 11.99 -5.95 -3.63
N ILE A 133 12.58 -7.04 -4.13
CA ILE A 133 13.40 -7.09 -5.34
C ILE A 133 12.62 -7.64 -6.54
N VAL A 134 11.70 -8.59 -6.30
CA VAL A 134 10.81 -9.17 -7.32
C VAL A 134 9.37 -9.09 -6.81
N ARG A 135 8.44 -8.66 -7.65
CA ARG A 135 7.02 -8.50 -7.29
C ARG A 135 6.10 -9.16 -8.30
N CYS A 136 5.05 -9.82 -7.82
CA CYS A 136 3.98 -10.40 -8.63
C CYS A 136 2.65 -9.69 -8.36
N GLY A 137 2.10 -8.99 -9.36
CA GLY A 137 0.79 -8.33 -9.29
C GLY A 137 -0.42 -9.19 -9.71
N HIS A 138 -0.19 -10.42 -10.18
CA HIS A 138 -1.24 -11.28 -10.78
C HIS A 138 -2.21 -11.92 -9.78
N HIS A 139 -2.01 -11.75 -8.47
CA HIS A 139 -2.84 -12.36 -7.42
C HIS A 139 -3.74 -11.35 -6.71
N ALA A 140 -3.96 -10.17 -7.31
CA ALA A 140 -4.73 -9.11 -6.66
C ALA A 140 -6.14 -9.56 -6.26
N ASN A 141 -6.44 -9.44 -4.98
CA ASN A 141 -7.73 -9.76 -4.37
C ASN A 141 -7.97 -8.84 -3.16
N GLU A 142 -9.00 -9.12 -2.36
CA GLU A 142 -9.39 -8.31 -1.20
C GLU A 142 -8.30 -8.29 -0.09
N ASP A 143 -7.48 -9.33 0.03
CA ASP A 143 -6.46 -9.45 1.09
C ASP A 143 -5.13 -8.78 0.72
N PHE A 144 -4.72 -8.83 -0.55
CA PHE A 144 -3.44 -8.26 -1.01
C PHE A 144 -3.42 -8.06 -2.53
N THR A 145 -2.53 -7.19 -3.01
CA THR A 145 -2.35 -6.95 -4.46
C THR A 145 -1.03 -7.47 -5.02
N CYS A 146 -0.04 -7.70 -4.16
CA CYS A 146 1.30 -8.11 -4.57
C CYS A 146 1.86 -9.23 -3.69
N LEU A 147 2.43 -10.26 -4.32
CA LEU A 147 3.33 -11.19 -3.65
C LEU A 147 4.77 -10.73 -3.92
N ASN A 148 5.56 -10.57 -2.86
CA ASN A 148 6.89 -9.98 -2.94
C ASN A 148 7.96 -10.99 -2.55
N LEU A 149 9.12 -10.90 -3.20
CA LEU A 149 10.37 -11.51 -2.77
C LEU A 149 11.32 -10.36 -2.40
N SER A 150 11.89 -10.39 -1.19
CA SER A 150 12.84 -9.36 -0.71
C SER A 150 14.30 -9.66 -1.08
N PHE A 151 15.18 -8.68 -0.89
CA PHE A 151 16.64 -8.88 -0.98
C PHE A 151 17.17 -9.92 0.01
N SER A 152 16.53 -10.05 1.16
CA SER A 152 16.79 -11.07 2.19
C SER A 152 16.13 -12.44 1.89
N ALA A 153 15.55 -12.60 0.71
CA ALA A 153 14.82 -13.79 0.25
C ALA A 153 13.60 -14.18 1.11
N ASN A 154 12.99 -13.20 1.78
CA ASN A 154 11.70 -13.36 2.44
C ASN A 154 10.58 -13.18 1.41
N ILE A 155 9.50 -13.94 1.58
CA ILE A 155 8.28 -13.80 0.78
C ILE A 155 7.16 -13.28 1.66
N TYR A 156 6.50 -12.22 1.21
CA TYR A 156 5.40 -11.60 1.94
C TYR A 156 4.36 -11.00 1.00
N ARG A 157 3.13 -10.90 1.49
CA ARG A 157 2.00 -10.26 0.80
C ARG A 157 2.02 -8.77 1.09
N SER A 158 1.65 -7.94 0.11
CA SER A 158 1.45 -6.50 0.33
C SER A 158 0.42 -5.89 -0.62
N THR A 159 0.00 -4.65 -0.37
CA THR A 159 -0.58 -3.79 -1.39
C THR A 159 0.47 -3.30 -2.40
N ALA A 160 0.03 -2.57 -3.43
CA ALA A 160 0.89 -2.04 -4.47
C ALA A 160 1.92 -1.05 -3.90
N ILE A 161 1.52 -0.32 -2.84
CA ILE A 161 2.29 0.74 -2.18
C ILE A 161 2.86 0.22 -0.84
N TRP A 162 3.81 -0.70 -0.93
CA TRP A 162 4.40 -1.39 0.24
C TRP A 162 5.21 -0.48 1.16
N ALA A 163 5.94 0.51 0.60
CA ALA A 163 6.95 1.27 1.35
C ALA A 163 6.35 2.19 2.41
N ILE A 164 5.09 2.61 2.25
CA ILE A 164 4.46 3.60 3.13
C ILE A 164 3.47 2.93 4.09
N TYR A 165 2.80 1.86 3.66
CA TYR A 165 1.62 1.38 4.37
C TYR A 165 1.81 0.07 5.14
N GLU A 166 2.82 -0.76 4.83
CA GLU A 166 2.86 -2.14 5.35
C GLU A 166 4.25 -2.64 5.80
N PRO A 167 5.01 -1.90 6.62
CA PRO A 167 6.28 -2.36 7.17
C PRO A 167 6.18 -3.70 7.93
N GLU A 168 5.08 -3.96 8.62
CA GLU A 168 4.81 -5.22 9.33
C GLU A 168 4.86 -6.44 8.42
N ALA A 169 4.40 -6.33 7.18
CA ALA A 169 4.49 -7.42 6.21
C ALA A 169 5.95 -7.68 5.81
N MET A 170 6.76 -6.62 5.67
CA MET A 170 8.18 -6.73 5.32
C MET A 170 9.02 -7.31 6.47
N TYR A 171 8.75 -6.87 7.70
CA TYR A 171 9.53 -7.25 8.87
C TYR A 171 9.04 -8.56 9.51
N GLY A 172 7.83 -9.01 9.18
CA GLY A 172 7.22 -10.25 9.68
C GLY A 172 6.45 -10.08 10.99
N GLY A 173 5.87 -8.90 11.24
CA GLY A 173 5.05 -8.60 12.41
C GLY A 173 5.13 -7.14 12.86
N LEU A 174 4.11 -6.70 13.60
CA LEU A 174 3.97 -5.33 14.11
C LEU A 174 5.12 -4.96 15.05
N GLU A 175 5.45 -5.82 16.02
CA GLU A 175 6.46 -5.54 17.04
C GLU A 175 7.85 -5.40 16.43
N LYS A 176 8.18 -6.27 15.47
CA LYS A 176 9.47 -6.23 14.79
C LYS A 176 9.57 -5.04 13.85
N ALA A 177 8.48 -4.66 13.18
CA ALA A 177 8.43 -3.43 12.41
C ALA A 177 8.66 -2.20 13.30
N ILE A 178 7.88 -2.05 14.38
CA ILE A 178 8.03 -0.94 15.33
C ILE A 178 9.47 -0.84 15.84
N ALA A 179 10.01 -1.93 16.39
CA ALA A 179 11.36 -1.92 16.94
C ALA A 179 12.43 -1.55 15.89
N THR A 180 12.29 -2.03 14.66
CA THR A 180 13.26 -1.74 13.59
C THR A 180 13.19 -0.26 13.16
N LEU A 181 11.97 0.26 12.98
CA LEU A 181 11.76 1.65 12.58
C LEU A 181 12.16 2.63 13.70
N GLU A 182 11.84 2.32 14.96
CA GLU A 182 12.29 3.10 16.12
C GLU A 182 13.81 3.21 16.16
N VAL A 183 14.54 2.11 15.99
CA VAL A 183 16.02 2.11 15.97
C VAL A 183 16.55 2.94 14.80
N LYS A 184 15.97 2.81 13.60
CA LYS A 184 16.38 3.61 12.43
C LYS A 184 16.20 5.11 12.70
N LEU A 185 15.07 5.49 13.28
CA LEU A 185 14.74 6.86 13.61
C LEU A 185 15.64 7.45 14.70
N GLN A 186 15.90 6.68 15.76
CA GLN A 186 16.77 7.10 16.87
C GLN A 186 18.21 7.36 16.43
N ASN A 187 18.71 6.60 15.44
CA ASN A 187 20.08 6.74 14.96
C ASN A 187 20.31 7.93 14.01
N ALA A 188 19.25 8.46 13.39
CA ALA A 188 19.36 9.55 12.42
C ALA A 188 18.08 10.41 12.37
N PRO A 189 17.66 11.03 13.50
CA PRO A 189 16.34 11.66 13.62
C PRO A 189 16.11 12.85 12.69
N ASP A 190 17.18 13.52 12.24
CA ASP A 190 17.21 14.67 11.34
C ASP A 190 17.44 14.30 9.86
N ASP A 191 17.61 13.02 9.55
CA ASP A 191 17.80 12.55 8.18
C ASP A 191 16.46 12.58 7.42
N LYS A 192 16.31 13.59 6.55
CA LYS A 192 15.09 13.78 5.76
C LYS A 192 14.69 12.57 4.91
N ARG A 193 15.62 11.66 4.58
CA ARG A 193 15.33 10.43 3.83
C ARG A 193 14.43 9.48 4.62
N ILE A 194 14.49 9.51 5.95
CA ILE A 194 13.71 8.61 6.81
C ILE A 194 12.43 9.27 7.35
N PHE A 195 12.09 10.48 6.90
CA PHE A 195 10.89 11.18 7.39
C PHE A 195 9.59 10.41 7.09
N GLU A 196 9.57 9.58 6.05
CA GLU A 196 8.45 8.69 5.76
C GLU A 196 8.20 7.63 6.85
N LEU A 197 9.16 7.37 7.75
CA LEU A 197 8.98 6.45 8.86
C LEU A 197 8.08 7.00 9.96
N TYR A 198 7.95 8.33 10.08
CA TYR A 198 7.14 8.94 11.12
C TYR A 198 5.65 8.59 11.00
N PRO A 199 4.95 8.84 9.88
CA PRO A 199 3.54 8.44 9.74
C PRO A 199 3.35 6.91 9.81
N ALA A 200 4.30 6.12 9.29
CA ALA A 200 4.26 4.66 9.44
C ALA A 200 4.28 4.22 10.91
N LEU A 201 5.16 4.81 11.73
CA LEU A 201 5.21 4.55 13.18
C LEU A 201 3.97 5.05 13.92
N VAL A 202 3.38 6.19 13.54
CA VAL A 202 2.11 6.67 14.11
C VAL A 202 1.02 5.61 13.92
N ARG A 203 0.82 5.12 12.69
CA ARG A 203 -0.17 4.06 12.41
C ARG A 203 0.11 2.80 13.25
N LEU A 204 1.36 2.33 13.27
CA LEU A 204 1.73 1.13 14.03
C LEU A 204 1.49 1.30 15.54
N TYR A 205 1.72 2.49 16.09
CA TYR A 205 1.41 2.75 17.50
C TYR A 205 -0.09 2.74 17.78
N ILE A 206 -0.92 3.30 16.89
CA ILE A 206 -2.38 3.23 17.02
C ILE A 206 -2.85 1.77 16.98
N GLU A 207 -2.38 0.99 16.00
CA GLU A 207 -2.75 -0.42 15.83
C GLU A 207 -2.31 -1.31 16.99
N THR A 208 -1.27 -0.93 17.71
CA THR A 208 -0.75 -1.66 18.87
C THR A 208 -1.12 -1.02 20.21
N GLU A 209 -2.08 -0.09 20.23
CA GLU A 209 -2.58 0.59 21.43
C GLU A 209 -1.47 1.30 22.24
N GLN A 210 -0.45 1.83 21.55
CA GLN A 210 0.68 2.59 22.12
C GLN A 210 0.52 4.11 21.91
N GLU A 211 -0.69 4.65 22.06
CA GLU A 211 -1.03 6.05 21.79
C GLU A 211 -0.11 7.05 22.54
N GLN A 212 0.37 6.70 23.74
CA GLN A 212 1.30 7.52 24.52
C GLN A 212 2.61 7.82 23.78
N LYS A 213 3.02 6.98 22.82
CA LYS A 213 4.22 7.20 22.00
C LYS A 213 3.96 8.16 20.84
N VAL A 214 2.72 8.36 20.43
CA VAL A 214 2.39 9.20 19.27
C VAL A 214 2.72 10.67 19.55
N ASP A 215 2.35 11.21 20.70
CA ASP A 215 2.67 12.61 21.04
C ASP A 215 4.17 12.87 21.10
N VAL A 216 4.94 11.91 21.63
CA VAL A 216 6.40 11.99 21.64
C VAL A 216 6.94 12.02 20.21
N LEU A 217 6.42 11.16 19.34
CA LEU A 217 6.83 11.07 17.94
C LEU A 217 6.48 12.32 17.13
N VAL A 218 5.27 12.87 17.29
CA VAL A 218 4.83 14.12 16.66
C VAL A 218 5.71 15.29 17.10
N ASN A 219 6.01 15.41 18.40
CA ASN A 219 6.87 16.48 18.91
C ASN A 219 8.32 16.34 18.43
N ASN A 220 8.84 15.11 18.36
CA ASN A 220 10.15 14.85 17.78
C ASN A 220 10.19 15.30 16.31
N PHE A 221 9.17 14.94 15.52
CA PHE A 221 9.09 15.36 14.12
C PHE A 221 9.07 16.89 13.98
N LYS A 222 8.20 17.57 14.76
CA LYS A 222 8.13 19.04 14.80
C LYS A 222 9.48 19.70 15.11
N SER A 223 10.37 19.03 15.86
CA SER A 223 11.69 19.56 16.23
C SER A 223 12.76 19.43 15.15
N VAL A 224 12.60 18.50 14.21
CA VAL A 224 13.58 18.21 13.15
C VAL A 224 13.13 18.63 11.75
N MET A 225 11.82 18.80 11.55
CA MET A 225 11.26 19.22 10.28
C MET A 225 11.63 20.65 9.92
N ASP A 226 11.67 20.94 8.62
CA ASP A 226 11.75 22.31 8.11
C ASP A 226 10.33 22.86 7.91
N SER A 227 9.96 23.88 8.69
CA SER A 227 8.62 24.49 8.65
C SER A 227 8.30 25.22 7.35
N GLU A 228 9.29 25.53 6.53
CA GLU A 228 9.08 26.12 5.19
C GLU A 228 9.05 25.04 4.10
N HIS A 229 9.49 23.81 4.40
CA HIS A 229 9.51 22.73 3.44
C HIS A 229 8.12 22.08 3.31
N ILE A 230 7.57 22.11 2.10
CA ILE A 230 6.22 21.61 1.82
C ILE A 230 6.08 20.12 2.21
N LYS A 231 7.01 19.25 1.78
CA LYS A 231 6.92 17.81 2.05
C LYS A 231 6.95 17.49 3.55
N ASP A 232 7.72 18.26 4.32
CA ASP A 232 7.86 18.02 5.75
C ASP A 232 6.55 18.40 6.47
N ASN A 233 5.94 19.52 6.08
CA ASN A 233 4.62 19.91 6.59
C ASN A 233 3.50 18.93 6.18
N PHE A 234 3.56 18.36 4.97
CA PHE A 234 2.63 17.28 4.59
C PHE A 234 2.81 16.04 5.47
N THR A 235 4.05 15.68 5.78
CA THR A 235 4.34 14.56 6.69
C THR A 235 3.76 14.84 8.09
N LEU A 236 3.94 16.05 8.62
CA LEU A 236 3.33 16.45 9.90
C LEU A 236 1.80 16.42 9.83
N GLY A 237 1.22 16.96 8.76
CA GLY A 237 -0.22 16.97 8.53
C GLY A 237 -0.80 15.56 8.51
N ASP A 238 -0.19 14.64 7.76
CA ASP A 238 -0.61 13.24 7.70
C ASP A 238 -0.55 12.56 9.09
N MET A 239 0.52 12.80 9.87
CA MET A 239 0.61 12.29 11.25
C MET A 239 -0.52 12.81 12.14
N LEU A 240 -0.86 14.10 12.03
CA LEU A 240 -1.90 14.73 12.85
C LEU A 240 -3.30 14.25 12.45
N GLU A 241 -3.56 14.11 11.15
CA GLU A 241 -4.82 13.57 10.62
C GLU A 241 -5.04 12.10 11.04
N MET A 242 -3.98 11.30 11.20
CA MET A 242 -4.07 9.91 11.67
C MET A 242 -4.53 9.79 13.14
N VAL A 243 -4.37 10.84 13.94
CA VAL A 243 -4.78 10.87 15.36
C VAL A 243 -5.86 11.91 15.64
N ASP A 244 -6.70 12.19 14.64
CA ASP A 244 -7.86 13.09 14.74
C ASP A 244 -7.52 14.49 15.28
N ARG A 245 -6.28 14.96 15.10
CA ARG A 245 -5.83 16.32 15.45
C ARG A 245 -6.07 17.28 14.28
N ASP A 246 -7.27 17.21 13.69
CA ASP A 246 -7.64 17.92 12.47
C ASP A 246 -7.46 19.44 12.57
N GLN A 247 -7.67 20.02 13.77
CA GLN A 247 -7.43 21.46 13.98
C GLN A 247 -5.95 21.85 13.88
N GLU A 248 -5.03 21.00 14.36
CA GLU A 248 -3.60 21.24 14.19
C GLU A 248 -3.17 21.00 12.75
N ALA A 249 -3.69 19.94 12.10
CA ALA A 249 -3.44 19.70 10.68
C ALA A 249 -3.90 20.88 9.82
N LEU A 250 -5.07 21.47 10.12
CA LEU A 250 -5.57 22.66 9.45
C LEU A 250 -4.57 23.83 9.56
N GLN A 251 -4.05 24.10 10.76
CA GLN A 251 -3.07 25.17 10.99
C GLN A 251 -1.79 24.98 10.17
N VAL A 252 -1.33 23.73 10.03
CA VAL A 252 -0.15 23.38 9.21
C VAL A 252 -0.40 23.75 7.75
N TYR A 253 -1.52 23.30 7.16
CA TYR A 253 -1.82 23.55 5.75
C TYR A 253 -2.15 25.03 5.46
N GLU A 254 -2.84 25.73 6.37
CA GLU A 254 -3.06 27.17 6.25
C GLU A 254 -1.74 27.96 6.31
N GLY A 255 -0.79 27.49 7.12
CA GLY A 255 0.56 28.06 7.20
C GLY A 255 1.25 28.00 5.83
N LEU A 256 1.20 26.86 5.17
CA LEU A 256 1.77 26.69 3.81
C LEU A 256 1.06 27.56 2.76
N GLU A 257 -0.28 27.69 2.83
CA GLU A 257 -1.01 28.59 1.93
C GLU A 257 -0.58 30.06 2.12
N LYS A 258 -0.45 30.50 3.37
CA LYS A 258 -0.04 31.88 3.72
C LYS A 258 1.39 32.21 3.27
N GLN A 259 2.27 31.21 3.17
CA GLN A 259 3.61 31.36 2.59
C GLN A 259 3.59 31.59 1.07
N GLY A 260 2.42 31.58 0.43
CA GLY A 260 2.27 31.83 -1.01
C GLY A 260 2.46 30.58 -1.88
N SER A 261 2.46 29.39 -1.28
CA SER A 261 2.56 28.14 -2.02
C SER A 261 1.29 27.89 -2.85
N ASN A 262 1.34 28.17 -4.16
CA ASN A 262 0.26 27.82 -5.10
C ASN A 262 0.32 26.32 -5.48
N ASN A 263 0.26 25.45 -4.48
CA ASN A 263 0.34 24.01 -4.66
C ASN A 263 -1.06 23.40 -4.53
N ARG A 264 -1.56 22.78 -5.61
CA ARG A 264 -2.89 22.16 -5.64
C ARG A 264 -3.11 21.14 -4.51
N TYR A 265 -2.07 20.42 -4.09
CA TYR A 265 -2.21 19.44 -3.01
C TYR A 265 -2.50 20.10 -1.66
N ILE A 266 -2.06 21.34 -1.44
CA ILE A 266 -2.42 22.10 -0.22
C ILE A 266 -3.91 22.39 -0.23
N PHE A 267 -4.47 22.83 -1.37
CA PHE A 267 -5.90 23.08 -1.49
C PHE A 267 -6.72 21.80 -1.32
N GLN A 268 -6.24 20.66 -1.84
CA GLN A 268 -6.88 19.36 -1.61
C GLN A 268 -6.94 19.04 -0.11
N LYS A 269 -5.81 19.16 0.60
CA LYS A 269 -5.74 18.89 2.05
C LYS A 269 -6.60 19.85 2.86
N LEU A 270 -6.56 21.15 2.55
CA LEU A 270 -7.42 22.15 3.19
C LEU A 270 -8.91 21.83 3.00
N ALA A 271 -9.33 21.45 1.79
CA ALA A 271 -10.70 21.03 1.54
C ALA A 271 -11.10 19.82 2.41
N GLN A 272 -10.27 18.77 2.42
CA GLN A 272 -10.50 17.55 3.20
C GLN A 272 -10.60 17.82 4.71
N VAL A 273 -9.66 18.58 5.27
CA VAL A 273 -9.64 18.89 6.70
C VAL A 273 -10.81 19.81 7.08
N HIS A 274 -11.15 20.81 6.26
CA HIS A 274 -12.34 21.63 6.50
C HIS A 274 -13.63 20.80 6.47
N GLU A 275 -13.75 19.82 5.57
CA GLU A 275 -14.89 18.91 5.51
C GLU A 275 -15.01 18.06 6.79
N LYS A 276 -13.91 17.43 7.25
CA LYS A 276 -13.87 16.69 8.52
C LYS A 276 -14.31 17.53 9.72
N LEU A 277 -13.90 18.81 9.74
CA LEU A 277 -14.26 19.77 10.79
C LEU A 277 -15.67 20.36 10.64
N GLY A 278 -16.44 19.97 9.62
CA GLY A 278 -17.80 20.47 9.36
C GLY A 278 -17.87 21.87 8.71
N ASN A 279 -16.75 22.41 8.24
CA ASN A 279 -16.63 23.71 7.58
C ASN A 279 -16.95 23.63 6.07
N VAL A 280 -18.13 23.08 5.75
CA VAL A 280 -18.51 22.67 4.37
C VAL A 280 -18.39 23.79 3.33
N GLU A 281 -18.78 25.02 3.65
CA GLU A 281 -18.69 26.14 2.70
C GLU A 281 -17.23 26.54 2.42
N ILE A 282 -16.34 26.44 3.40
CA ILE A 282 -14.91 26.70 3.21
C ILE A 282 -14.28 25.56 2.40
N ALA A 283 -14.64 24.31 2.69
CA ALA A 283 -14.18 23.15 1.94
C ALA A 283 -14.50 23.28 0.44
N LYS A 284 -15.72 23.73 0.08
CA LYS A 284 -16.11 24.00 -1.32
C LYS A 284 -15.21 25.02 -2.00
N VAL A 285 -14.83 26.10 -1.30
CA VAL A 285 -13.91 27.10 -1.85
C VAL A 285 -12.57 26.46 -2.21
N TYR A 286 -12.03 25.61 -1.33
CA TYR A 286 -10.77 24.92 -1.60
C TYR A 286 -10.88 23.83 -2.67
N HIS A 287 -12.02 23.14 -2.78
CA HIS A 287 -12.28 22.23 -3.91
C HIS A 287 -12.19 22.94 -5.25
N ILE A 288 -12.79 24.13 -5.36
CA ILE A 288 -12.71 24.95 -6.59
C ILE A 288 -11.27 25.38 -6.88
N LYS A 289 -10.47 25.71 -5.86
CA LYS A 289 -9.05 26.04 -6.06
C LYS A 289 -8.22 24.83 -6.51
N PHE A 290 -8.54 23.63 -6.03
CA PHE A 290 -7.85 22.39 -6.38
C PHE A 290 -8.13 21.94 -7.81
N ASP A 291 -9.38 22.06 -8.25
CA ASP A 291 -9.86 21.66 -9.58
C ASP A 291 -10.81 22.72 -10.16
N PRO A 292 -10.26 23.83 -10.67
CA PRO A 292 -11.06 24.89 -11.29
C PRO A 292 -11.58 24.38 -12.64
N VAL A 293 -12.89 24.22 -12.72
CA VAL A 293 -13.63 23.87 -13.96
C VAL A 293 -13.40 24.89 -15.06
#